data_AF-A0A9P3MMP1-F1
#
_entry.id   AF-A0A9P3MMP1-F1
#
_cell.length_a   1.000
_cell.length_b   1.000
_cell.length_c   1.000
_cell.angle_alpha   90.00
_cell.angle_beta   90.00
_cell.angle_gamma   90.00
#
_symmetry.space_group_name_H-M   'P 1'
#
loop_
_entity.id
_entity.type
_entity.pdbx_description
1 polymer ?
#
loop_
_entity_poly.entity_id
_entity_poly.type
_entity_poly.pdbx_seq_one_letter_code
_entity_poly.pdbx_strand_id
1 'polypeptide(L)'
;MQQSLFGEGGNVYGGIPGQRPGVFPGQMGQMGQMGQMGQMGQPGMPQPGMGGLNAYGGATMAAAAAAQMFGGNLPPGVTGTNDRCTLLISNINHEVVDADKLFNLVSNYGNVLRIKFLHNKPDHALVQLADGLQGELAVTYLKGATVFGKRLEVNYSKYPSINPSADTKDYSTSNLNRFGRNAPKNYRHCCAPTRMLHCSNLPADATAEMVVEHMAPHGPVLGSKVIDKDGKKQVLVLFESVEAATDALVAKHASAIGGQVIRLAFSKSQNL
;
A
#
# COMPACT_ATOMS: atom_id res chain seq x y z
N MET A 1 -4.70 -18.09 36.01
CA MET A 1 -5.74 -18.18 34.97
C MET A 1 -5.97 -16.80 34.39
N GLN A 2 -5.36 -16.50 33.25
CA GLN A 2 -5.72 -15.37 32.40
C GLN A 2 -5.49 -15.87 30.97
N GLN A 3 -6.57 -16.30 30.32
CA GLN A 3 -6.53 -16.75 28.93
C GLN A 3 -6.40 -15.53 28.03
N SER A 4 -5.42 -15.58 27.15
CA SER A 4 -5.20 -14.62 26.07
C SER A 4 -6.42 -14.61 25.14
N LEU A 5 -7.11 -13.47 25.05
CA LEU A 5 -8.32 -13.28 24.25
C LEU A 5 -8.05 -12.91 22.77
N PHE A 6 -6.88 -13.29 22.25
CA PHE A 6 -6.50 -13.03 20.86
C PHE A 6 -6.07 -14.33 20.17
N GLY A 7 -7.01 -15.26 20.06
CA GLY A 7 -6.86 -16.45 19.24
C GLY A 7 -8.09 -16.61 18.39
N GLU A 8 -7.98 -16.26 17.11
CA GLU A 8 -8.53 -17.00 15.96
C GLU A 8 -8.39 -16.15 14.69
N GLY A 9 -7.39 -16.47 13.88
CA GLY A 9 -7.21 -15.93 12.55
C GLY A 9 -6.36 -16.90 11.76
N GLY A 10 -6.99 -17.71 10.90
CA GLY A 10 -6.27 -18.45 9.86
C GLY A 10 -5.37 -17.49 9.08
N ASN A 11 -4.27 -17.98 8.50
CA ASN A 11 -3.23 -17.13 7.91
C ASN A 11 -3.73 -16.36 6.66
N VAL A 12 -4.47 -15.25 6.87
CA VAL A 12 -5.09 -14.40 5.82
C VAL A 12 -4.04 -13.71 4.96
N TYR A 13 -2.84 -13.54 5.50
CA TYR A 13 -1.72 -12.86 4.85
C TYR A 13 -0.93 -13.77 3.90
N GLY A 14 -1.11 -15.10 3.98
CA GLY A 14 -0.43 -16.07 3.13
C GLY A 14 -1.23 -16.44 1.87
N GLY A 15 -0.58 -16.46 0.71
CA GLY A 15 -1.14 -17.08 -0.49
C GLY A 15 -0.93 -18.59 -0.45
N ILE A 16 -1.94 -19.38 -0.84
CA ILE A 16 -1.76 -20.83 -1.07
C ILE A 16 -0.76 -21.00 -2.23
N PRO A 17 0.37 -21.70 -2.05
CA PRO A 17 1.28 -21.97 -3.16
C PRO A 17 0.63 -23.02 -4.07
N GLY A 18 0.02 -22.60 -5.17
CA GLY A 18 -0.63 -23.56 -6.06
C GLY A 18 -1.10 -22.95 -7.38
N GLN A 19 -0.45 -23.40 -8.46
CA GLN A 19 -0.86 -23.35 -9.86
C GLN A 19 -0.57 -22.06 -10.64
N ARG A 20 0.63 -22.05 -11.24
CA ARG A 20 0.94 -21.26 -12.44
C ARG A 20 0.10 -21.77 -13.62
N PRO A 21 -0.59 -20.91 -14.38
CA PRO A 21 -1.11 -21.31 -15.68
C PRO A 21 0.00 -21.35 -16.75
N GLY A 22 0.13 -22.54 -17.33
CA GLY A 22 0.69 -22.93 -18.62
C GLY A 22 1.41 -21.90 -19.50
N VAL A 23 2.66 -22.24 -19.78
CA VAL A 23 3.41 -21.81 -20.96
C VAL A 23 2.78 -22.48 -22.19
N PHE A 24 2.37 -21.71 -23.20
CA PHE A 24 2.03 -22.24 -24.52
C PHE A 24 3.20 -21.98 -25.50
N PRO A 25 3.60 -22.97 -26.32
CA PRO A 25 4.71 -22.83 -27.24
C PRO A 25 4.26 -22.44 -28.66
N GLY A 26 5.15 -21.71 -29.35
CA GLY A 26 5.49 -21.94 -30.75
C GLY A 26 4.59 -21.34 -31.83
N GLN A 27 5.11 -20.36 -32.57
CA GLN A 27 4.96 -20.38 -34.02
C GLN A 27 6.15 -19.71 -34.72
N MET A 28 6.85 -20.52 -35.52
CA MET A 28 7.85 -20.13 -36.50
C MET A 28 7.19 -19.41 -37.68
N GLY A 29 7.88 -18.40 -38.23
CA GLY A 29 7.56 -17.77 -39.51
C GLY A 29 8.83 -17.19 -40.14
N GLN A 30 9.10 -17.63 -41.37
CA GLN A 30 10.32 -17.52 -42.18
C GLN A 30 10.50 -16.18 -42.94
N MET A 31 11.70 -16.04 -43.54
CA MET A 31 12.13 -15.15 -44.65
C MET A 31 12.46 -13.70 -44.29
N GLY A 32 13.47 -13.03 -44.87
CA GLY A 32 14.32 -13.34 -46.02
C GLY A 32 15.62 -12.52 -46.03
N GLN A 33 16.52 -12.91 -46.93
CA GLN A 33 17.92 -12.51 -47.07
C GLN A 33 18.13 -11.23 -47.90
N MET A 34 19.29 -10.61 -47.66
CA MET A 34 20.19 -9.92 -48.61
C MET A 34 19.82 -8.55 -49.21
N GLY A 35 20.81 -7.65 -49.15
CA GLY A 35 20.85 -6.39 -49.89
C GLY A 35 21.96 -5.44 -49.39
N GLN A 36 23.24 -5.80 -49.62
CA GLN A 36 24.36 -4.84 -49.59
C GLN A 36 24.43 -4.10 -50.93
N MET A 37 24.63 -2.77 -50.91
CA MET A 37 25.63 -2.01 -51.68
C MET A 37 25.21 -0.53 -51.82
N GLY A 38 26.18 0.38 -51.71
CA GLY A 38 26.04 1.76 -52.20
C GLY A 38 26.68 2.84 -51.33
N GLN A 39 27.98 3.06 -51.51
CA GLN A 39 28.80 4.14 -50.93
C GLN A 39 28.52 5.53 -51.54
N MET A 40 29.16 6.54 -50.91
CA MET A 40 29.49 7.92 -51.34
C MET A 40 28.49 8.96 -50.82
N GLY A 41 28.81 9.93 -49.96
CA GLY A 41 30.07 10.52 -49.50
C GLY A 41 29.95 12.04 -49.61
N GLN A 42 29.95 12.78 -48.48
CA GLN A 42 30.53 14.14 -48.36
C GLN A 42 30.45 14.67 -46.89
N PRO A 43 31.34 15.60 -46.49
CA PRO A 43 31.76 15.79 -45.10
C PRO A 43 31.12 17.00 -44.38
N GLY A 44 30.87 16.82 -43.08
CA GLY A 44 31.22 17.77 -42.02
C GLY A 44 30.46 19.10 -41.93
N MET A 45 29.45 19.15 -41.05
CA MET A 45 29.24 20.28 -40.14
C MET A 45 29.02 19.74 -38.72
N PRO A 46 29.71 20.24 -37.68
CA PRO A 46 29.51 19.79 -36.32
C PRO A 46 28.18 20.34 -35.79
N GLN A 47 27.18 19.47 -35.74
CA GLN A 47 25.92 19.72 -35.06
C GLN A 47 26.20 19.83 -33.55
N PRO A 48 25.77 20.89 -32.85
CA PRO A 48 25.97 20.99 -31.41
C PRO A 48 25.31 19.79 -30.73
N GLY A 49 26.12 19.01 -30.02
CA GLY A 49 25.67 17.79 -29.36
C GLY A 49 24.50 18.05 -28.42
N MET A 50 23.32 17.55 -28.80
CA MET A 50 22.19 17.32 -27.90
C MET A 50 22.49 16.16 -26.94
N GLY A 51 23.55 16.29 -26.15
CA GLY A 51 23.84 15.44 -25.02
C GLY A 51 23.31 16.08 -23.74
N GLY A 52 22.01 15.95 -23.47
CA GLY A 52 21.45 16.48 -22.21
C GLY A 52 19.94 16.40 -21.98
N LEU A 53 19.13 15.97 -22.94
CA LEU A 53 17.65 16.08 -22.84
C LEU A 53 16.92 14.85 -22.29
N ASN A 54 17.59 13.70 -22.09
CA ASN A 54 16.89 12.45 -21.77
C ASN A 54 16.51 12.29 -20.28
N ALA A 55 17.12 13.03 -19.35
CA ALA A 55 16.78 12.91 -17.92
C ALA A 55 15.52 13.73 -17.56
N TYR A 56 15.40 14.95 -18.08
CA TYR A 56 14.23 15.80 -17.85
C TYR A 56 12.97 15.27 -18.55
N GLY A 57 13.11 14.70 -19.75
CA GLY A 57 11.99 14.06 -20.45
C GLY A 57 11.44 12.82 -19.76
N GLY A 58 12.31 12.03 -19.10
CA GLY A 58 11.87 10.84 -18.34
C GLY A 58 11.11 11.21 -17.07
N ALA A 59 11.59 12.21 -16.32
CA ALA A 59 10.96 12.66 -15.09
C ALA A 59 9.60 13.33 -15.33
N THR A 60 9.45 14.10 -16.41
CA THR A 60 8.16 14.73 -16.77
C THR A 60 7.12 13.69 -17.21
N MET A 61 7.53 12.63 -17.91
CA MET A 61 6.64 11.53 -18.31
C MET A 61 6.20 10.68 -17.12
N ALA A 62 7.12 10.39 -16.18
CA ALA A 62 6.79 9.67 -14.95
C ALA A 62 5.80 10.43 -14.06
N ALA A 63 6.04 11.73 -13.85
CA ALA A 63 5.14 12.60 -13.10
C ALA A 63 3.75 12.69 -13.76
N ALA A 64 3.69 12.83 -15.08
CA ALA A 64 2.43 12.87 -15.82
C ALA A 64 1.65 11.54 -15.70
N ALA A 65 2.33 10.39 -15.84
CA ALA A 65 1.71 9.08 -15.66
C ALA A 65 1.19 8.88 -14.24
N ALA A 66 1.96 9.29 -13.23
CA ALA A 66 1.54 9.24 -11.83
C ALA A 66 0.31 10.14 -11.60
N ALA A 67 0.29 11.36 -12.14
CA ALA A 67 -0.84 12.28 -12.00
C ALA A 67 -2.15 11.71 -12.56
N GLN A 68 -2.09 10.94 -13.65
CA GLN A 68 -3.28 10.26 -14.20
C GLN A 68 -3.90 9.27 -13.21
N MET A 69 -3.10 8.62 -12.36
CA MET A 69 -3.59 7.72 -11.31
C MET A 69 -4.44 8.46 -10.26
N PHE A 70 -4.22 9.76 -10.10
CA PHE A 70 -4.95 10.63 -9.18
C PHE A 70 -6.02 11.49 -9.87
N GLY A 71 -6.32 11.24 -11.16
CA GLY A 71 -7.32 12.01 -11.91
C GLY A 71 -6.80 13.36 -12.43
N GLY A 72 -5.49 13.48 -12.65
CA GLY A 72 -4.85 14.61 -13.33
C GLY A 72 -3.94 15.44 -12.43
N ASN A 73 -4.10 15.38 -11.11
CA ASN A 73 -3.30 16.14 -10.14
C ASN A 73 -2.73 15.23 -9.05
N LEU A 74 -1.43 15.33 -8.80
CA LEU A 74 -0.78 14.62 -7.69
C LEU A 74 -1.13 15.26 -6.34
N PRO A 75 -1.19 14.46 -5.27
CA PRO A 75 -1.31 15.00 -3.92
C PRO A 75 -0.12 15.91 -3.55
N PRO A 76 -0.32 16.89 -2.64
CA PRO A 76 0.79 17.69 -2.13
C PRO A 76 1.89 16.81 -1.53
N GLY A 77 3.15 17.07 -1.90
CA GLY A 77 4.31 16.30 -1.44
C GLY A 77 4.63 15.04 -2.25
N VAL A 78 3.78 14.68 -3.22
CA VAL A 78 4.00 13.55 -4.15
C VAL A 78 4.43 14.11 -5.51
N THR A 79 5.56 13.63 -6.02
CA THR A 79 6.10 14.02 -7.33
C THR A 79 5.92 12.92 -8.37
N GLY A 80 5.76 11.66 -7.93
CA GLY A 80 5.61 10.51 -8.81
C GLY A 80 6.88 10.17 -9.58
N THR A 81 8.03 10.64 -9.11
CA THR A 81 9.34 10.52 -9.79
C THR A 81 10.38 9.79 -8.95
N ASN A 82 10.09 9.51 -7.68
CA ASN A 82 10.98 8.75 -6.81
C ASN A 82 10.90 7.26 -7.17
N ASP A 83 12.07 6.62 -7.21
CA ASP A 83 12.27 5.21 -7.48
C ASP A 83 12.40 4.37 -6.20
N ARG A 84 12.59 5.02 -5.04
CA ARG A 84 12.78 4.34 -3.75
C ARG A 84 11.46 3.80 -3.20
N CYS A 85 11.34 2.47 -3.16
CA CYS A 85 10.17 1.76 -2.66
C CYS A 85 10.35 1.10 -1.28
N THR A 86 11.56 1.13 -0.71
CA THR A 86 11.82 0.57 0.63
C THR A 86 11.92 1.69 1.66
N LEU A 87 11.16 1.56 2.73
CA LEU A 87 11.02 2.52 3.81
C LEU A 87 11.67 1.98 5.09
N LEU A 88 12.22 2.89 5.88
CA LEU A 88 12.56 2.68 7.27
C LEU A 88 11.50 3.39 8.12
N ILE A 89 10.75 2.60 8.87
CA ILE A 89 9.77 3.10 9.85
C ILE A 89 10.39 2.95 11.24
N SER A 90 10.54 4.04 11.97
CA SER A 90 11.13 4.11 13.31
C SER A 90 10.15 4.65 14.35
N ASN A 91 10.53 4.53 15.63
CA ASN A 91 9.70 4.85 16.79
C ASN A 91 8.40 4.03 16.84
N ILE A 92 8.47 2.76 16.45
CA ILE A 92 7.36 1.81 16.51
C ILE A 92 7.19 1.31 17.95
N ASN A 93 5.95 1.16 18.41
CA ASN A 93 5.65 0.45 19.66
C ASN A 93 5.84 -1.07 19.46
N HIS A 94 7.08 -1.55 19.56
CA HIS A 94 7.47 -2.93 19.26
C HIS A 94 6.86 -4.01 20.17
N GLU A 95 6.29 -3.62 21.32
CA GLU A 95 5.59 -4.55 22.22
C GLU A 95 4.20 -4.91 21.69
N VAL A 96 3.60 -4.03 20.87
CA VAL A 96 2.22 -4.16 20.39
C VAL A 96 2.18 -4.38 18.87
N VAL A 97 3.04 -3.69 18.12
CA VAL A 97 3.04 -3.66 16.65
C VAL A 97 3.97 -4.74 16.10
N ASP A 98 3.35 -5.79 15.58
CA ASP A 98 4.01 -6.82 14.78
C ASP A 98 3.98 -6.47 13.27
N ALA A 99 4.50 -7.38 12.44
CA ALA A 99 4.53 -7.20 10.99
C ALA A 99 3.14 -7.11 10.36
N ASP A 100 2.13 -7.82 10.87
CA ASP A 100 0.78 -7.80 10.31
C ASP A 100 0.08 -6.48 10.62
N LYS A 101 0.27 -5.95 11.83
CA LYS A 101 -0.20 -4.62 12.21
C LYS A 101 0.46 -3.53 11.37
N LEU A 102 1.76 -3.65 11.09
CA LEU A 102 2.44 -2.70 10.21
C LEU A 102 1.98 -2.84 8.75
N PHE A 103 1.77 -4.05 8.26
CA PHE A 103 1.16 -4.32 6.96
C PHE A 103 -0.24 -3.69 6.87
N ASN A 104 -1.05 -3.83 7.92
CA ASN A 104 -2.41 -3.32 7.97
C ASN A 104 -2.47 -1.80 7.76
N LEU A 105 -1.53 -1.07 8.35
CA LEU A 105 -1.39 0.36 8.13
C LEU A 105 -0.90 0.68 6.71
N VAL A 106 0.27 0.15 6.35
CA VAL A 106 1.01 0.55 5.14
C VAL A 106 0.30 0.11 3.86
N SER A 107 -0.46 -1.00 3.90
CA SER A 107 -1.24 -1.50 2.75
C SER A 107 -2.32 -0.52 2.25
N ASN A 108 -2.63 0.54 3.01
CA ASN A 108 -3.51 1.63 2.57
C ASN A 108 -2.85 2.55 1.53
N TYR A 109 -1.53 2.51 1.41
CA TYR A 109 -0.72 3.43 0.59
C TYR A 109 0.06 2.73 -0.51
N GLY A 110 0.24 1.41 -0.41
CA GLY A 110 0.89 0.61 -1.42
C GLY A 110 0.69 -0.88 -1.22
N ASN A 111 1.15 -1.66 -2.20
CA ASN A 111 1.26 -3.10 -2.05
C ASN A 111 2.54 -3.39 -1.26
N VAL A 112 2.40 -4.00 -0.09
CA VAL A 112 3.53 -4.39 0.74
C VAL A 112 4.06 -5.73 0.23
N LEU A 113 5.36 -5.76 -0.06
CA LEU A 113 6.06 -6.97 -0.49
C LEU A 113 6.65 -7.69 0.72
N ARG A 114 7.38 -6.99 1.58
CA ARG A 114 8.09 -7.58 2.71
C ARG A 114 8.19 -6.62 3.88
N ILE A 115 8.19 -7.18 5.08
CA ILE A 115 8.45 -6.45 6.32
C ILE A 115 9.53 -7.20 7.12
N LYS A 116 10.48 -6.45 7.66
CA LYS A 116 11.56 -6.97 8.50
C LYS A 116 11.85 -6.01 9.65
N PHE A 117 11.66 -6.48 10.88
CA PHE A 117 12.09 -5.73 12.07
C PHE A 117 13.60 -5.85 12.27
N LEU A 118 14.23 -4.78 12.78
CA LEU A 118 15.67 -4.77 13.01
C LEU A 118 15.97 -5.39 14.37
N HIS A 119 16.76 -6.47 14.42
CA HIS A 119 17.12 -7.14 15.69
C HIS A 119 17.81 -6.21 16.69
N ASN A 120 18.70 -5.32 16.23
CA ASN A 120 19.44 -4.41 17.10
C ASN A 120 18.62 -3.18 17.52
N LYS A 121 17.49 -2.92 16.85
CA LYS A 121 16.61 -1.76 17.05
C LYS A 121 15.16 -2.19 16.84
N PRO A 122 14.54 -2.84 17.84
CA PRO A 122 13.22 -3.46 17.68
C PRO A 122 12.10 -2.45 17.41
N ASP A 123 12.31 -1.17 17.74
CA ASP A 123 11.45 -0.04 17.40
C ASP A 123 11.60 0.43 15.93
N HIS A 124 12.41 -0.26 15.13
CA HIS A 124 12.62 0.00 13.70
C HIS A 124 12.21 -1.20 12.85
N ALA A 125 11.58 -0.91 11.71
CA ALA A 125 11.26 -1.90 10.70
C ALA A 125 11.58 -1.39 9.28
N LEU A 126 12.05 -2.29 8.42
CA LEU A 126 12.09 -2.10 6.99
C LEU A 126 10.77 -2.57 6.37
N VAL A 127 10.20 -1.75 5.50
CA VAL A 127 8.99 -2.09 4.73
C VAL A 127 9.26 -1.85 3.25
N GLN A 128 9.16 -2.91 2.45
CA GLN A 128 9.32 -2.82 1.00
C GLN A 128 7.96 -2.77 0.32
N LEU A 129 7.73 -1.73 -0.47
CA LEU A 129 6.55 -1.54 -1.31
C LEU A 129 6.82 -1.97 -2.76
N ALA A 130 5.76 -2.06 -3.56
CA ALA A 130 5.87 -2.52 -4.94
C ALA A 130 6.57 -1.52 -5.87
N ASP A 131 6.39 -0.21 -5.66
CA ASP A 131 6.99 0.84 -6.47
C ASP A 131 7.28 2.12 -5.66
N GLY A 132 8.00 3.06 -6.29
CA GLY A 132 8.43 4.30 -5.64
C GLY A 132 7.31 5.31 -5.42
N LEU A 133 6.25 5.31 -6.25
CA LEU A 133 5.06 6.15 -6.04
C LEU A 133 4.35 5.76 -4.74
N GLN A 134 4.19 4.46 -4.50
CA GLN A 134 3.67 3.94 -3.24
C GLN A 134 4.57 4.31 -2.05
N GLY A 135 5.89 4.30 -2.26
CA GLY A 135 6.88 4.83 -1.31
C GLY A 135 6.63 6.29 -0.95
N GLU A 136 6.45 7.16 -1.95
CA GLU A 136 6.10 8.57 -1.75
C GLU A 136 4.79 8.75 -0.98
N LEU A 137 3.74 8.00 -1.33
CA LEU A 137 2.45 8.09 -0.64
C LEU A 137 2.56 7.73 0.84
N ALA A 138 3.23 6.61 1.13
CA ALA A 138 3.42 6.15 2.51
C ALA A 138 4.25 7.17 3.32
N VAL A 139 5.35 7.69 2.77
CA VAL A 139 6.14 8.74 3.45
C VAL A 139 5.31 10.01 3.67
N THR A 140 4.58 10.46 2.65
CA THR A 140 3.80 11.71 2.70
C THR A 140 2.70 11.64 3.74
N TYR A 141 1.99 10.51 3.83
CA TYR A 141 0.79 10.41 4.67
C TYR A 141 1.02 9.82 6.06
N LEU A 142 2.03 8.95 6.24
CA LEU A 142 2.29 8.29 7.52
C LEU A 142 3.37 8.97 8.37
N LYS A 143 4.17 9.88 7.80
CA LYS A 143 5.19 10.58 8.57
C LYS A 143 4.54 11.41 9.68
N GLY A 144 4.87 11.06 10.92
CA GLY A 144 4.32 11.72 12.10
C GLY A 144 2.93 11.25 12.52
N ALA A 145 2.40 10.17 11.94
CA ALA A 145 1.18 9.52 12.41
C ALA A 145 1.40 8.87 13.79
N THR A 146 0.40 8.96 14.67
CA THR A 146 0.46 8.32 15.99
C THR A 146 -0.20 6.95 15.93
N VAL A 147 0.52 5.93 16.40
CA VAL A 147 0.08 4.53 16.47
C VAL A 147 0.45 3.98 17.85
N PHE A 148 -0.55 3.55 18.62
CA PHE A 148 -0.45 3.04 19.99
C PHE A 148 0.46 3.92 20.87
N GLY A 149 0.17 5.22 20.94
CA GLY A 149 0.90 6.20 21.75
C GLY A 149 2.28 6.61 21.21
N LYS A 150 2.70 6.10 20.05
CA LYS A 150 4.01 6.44 19.45
C LYS A 150 3.85 7.14 18.11
N ARG A 151 4.59 8.23 17.93
CA ARG A 151 4.61 9.01 16.69
C ARG A 151 5.63 8.42 15.72
N LEU A 152 5.15 7.80 14.64
CA LEU A 152 5.99 7.14 13.66
C LEU A 152 6.88 8.13 12.91
N GLU A 153 8.12 7.70 12.69
CA GLU A 153 9.03 8.34 11.75
C GLU A 153 9.13 7.48 10.50
N VAL A 154 8.83 8.06 9.34
CA VAL A 154 8.82 7.33 8.06
C VAL A 154 9.82 8.01 7.13
N ASN A 155 10.87 7.28 6.76
CA ASN A 155 11.94 7.77 5.89
C ASN A 155 12.26 6.72 4.82
N TYR A 156 12.91 7.14 3.74
CA TYR A 156 13.44 6.20 2.76
C TYR A 156 14.58 5.41 3.35
N SER A 157 14.56 4.10 3.14
CA SER A 157 15.66 3.23 3.53
C SER A 157 16.90 3.49 2.67
N LYS A 158 18.08 3.26 3.25
CA LYS A 158 19.33 3.15 2.49
C LYS A 158 19.42 1.86 1.68
N TYR A 159 18.62 0.86 2.02
CA TYR A 159 18.54 -0.41 1.31
C TYR A 159 17.43 -0.34 0.25
N PRO A 160 17.71 -0.62 -1.03
CA PRO A 160 16.71 -0.54 -2.09
C PRO A 160 15.66 -1.66 -1.98
N SER A 161 16.01 -2.80 -1.39
CA SER A 161 15.14 -3.96 -1.22
C SER A 161 15.44 -4.70 0.09
N ILE A 162 14.48 -5.51 0.54
CA ILE A 162 14.65 -6.40 1.70
C ILE A 162 15.00 -7.80 1.19
N ASN A 163 16.16 -8.30 1.61
CA ASN A 163 16.56 -9.67 1.35
C ASN A 163 15.70 -10.64 2.17
N PRO A 164 15.10 -11.67 1.55
CA PRO A 164 14.39 -12.70 2.28
C PRO A 164 15.28 -13.39 3.31
N SER A 165 14.75 -13.58 4.51
CA SER A 165 15.42 -14.25 5.63
C SER A 165 14.36 -14.78 6.59
N ALA A 166 14.74 -15.63 7.55
CA ALA A 166 13.79 -16.29 8.46
C ALA A 166 12.95 -15.31 9.30
N ASP A 167 13.50 -14.13 9.60
CA ASP A 167 12.89 -12.99 10.29
C ASP A 167 12.14 -12.02 9.36
N THR A 168 12.13 -12.26 8.06
CA THR A 168 11.41 -11.45 7.07
C THR A 168 10.06 -12.07 6.78
N LYS A 169 8.98 -11.29 6.93
CA LYS A 169 7.63 -11.72 6.55
C LYS A 169 7.32 -11.26 5.12
N ASP A 170 6.94 -12.22 4.26
CA ASP A 170 6.62 -11.97 2.85
C ASP A 170 5.10 -11.80 2.67
N TYR A 171 4.72 -10.70 2.02
CA TYR A 171 3.34 -10.31 1.71
C TYR A 171 3.11 -10.13 0.21
N SER A 172 4.09 -10.45 -0.64
CA SER A 172 4.04 -10.22 -2.09
C SER A 172 2.85 -10.92 -2.77
N THR A 173 2.37 -12.02 -2.19
CA THR A 173 1.20 -12.78 -2.66
C THR A 173 -0.08 -12.52 -1.85
N SER A 174 -0.07 -11.55 -0.93
CA SER A 174 -1.22 -11.25 -0.07
C SER A 174 -2.40 -10.71 -0.88
N ASN A 175 -3.59 -11.28 -0.69
CA ASN A 175 -4.83 -10.81 -1.30
C ASN A 175 -5.39 -9.52 -0.66
N LEU A 176 -4.72 -9.03 0.39
CA LEU A 176 -5.02 -7.79 1.08
C LEU A 176 -4.28 -6.59 0.47
N ASN A 177 -3.30 -6.84 -0.42
CA ASN A 177 -2.70 -5.81 -1.24
C ASN A 177 -3.75 -5.20 -2.18
N ARG A 178 -3.82 -3.86 -2.20
CA ARG A 178 -4.98 -3.12 -2.72
C ARG A 178 -4.74 -2.57 -4.13
N PHE A 179 -3.50 -2.36 -4.52
CA PHE A 179 -3.12 -1.64 -5.74
C PHE A 179 -2.79 -2.62 -6.88
N GLY A 180 -3.72 -3.54 -7.15
CA GLY A 180 -3.68 -4.44 -8.31
C GLY A 180 -4.50 -3.86 -9.49
N ARG A 181 -5.45 -4.65 -10.00
CA ARG A 181 -6.30 -4.27 -11.16
C ARG A 181 -7.06 -2.94 -11.00
N ASN A 182 -7.38 -2.53 -9.77
CA ASN A 182 -8.15 -1.32 -9.47
C ASN A 182 -7.30 -0.16 -8.92
N ALA A 183 -5.98 -0.15 -9.20
CA ALA A 183 -5.05 0.81 -8.62
C ALA A 183 -5.48 2.30 -8.76
N PRO A 184 -5.92 2.82 -9.92
CA PRO A 184 -6.31 4.25 -10.03
C PRO A 184 -7.44 4.64 -9.08
N LYS A 185 -8.42 3.76 -8.87
CA LYS A 185 -9.53 4.00 -7.93
C LYS A 185 -9.00 4.10 -6.50
N ASN A 186 -8.10 3.21 -6.12
CA ASN A 186 -7.58 3.14 -4.75
C ASN A 186 -6.62 4.30 -4.44
N TYR A 187 -5.81 4.74 -5.41
CA TYR A 187 -4.95 5.93 -5.25
C TYR A 187 -5.76 7.20 -4.93
N ARG A 188 -6.92 7.39 -5.58
CA ARG A 188 -7.80 8.54 -5.30
C ARG A 188 -8.35 8.57 -3.87
N HIS A 189 -8.39 7.42 -3.20
CA HIS A 189 -8.86 7.30 -1.82
C HIS A 189 -7.75 7.45 -0.78
N CYS A 190 -6.47 7.43 -1.18
CA CYS A 190 -5.35 7.65 -0.27
C CYS A 190 -5.45 9.03 0.42
N CYS A 191 -5.23 9.05 1.72
CA CYS A 191 -5.21 10.25 2.56
C CYS A 191 -4.39 10.02 3.83
N ALA A 192 -4.02 11.11 4.50
CA ALA A 192 -3.47 11.06 5.85
C ALA A 192 -4.47 10.36 6.80
N PRO A 193 -3.99 9.73 7.89
CA PRO A 193 -4.86 9.18 8.91
C PRO A 193 -5.93 10.19 9.35
N THR A 194 -7.19 9.75 9.39
CA THR A 194 -8.34 10.56 9.80
C THR A 194 -9.08 9.87 10.93
N ARG A 195 -10.01 10.60 11.56
CA ARG A 195 -10.94 10.06 12.56
C ARG A 195 -11.99 9.11 11.97
N MET A 196 -12.09 9.03 10.64
CA MET A 196 -13.14 8.32 9.95
C MET A 196 -12.58 7.07 9.27
N LEU A 197 -13.06 5.90 9.67
CA LEU A 197 -12.75 4.65 8.99
C LEU A 197 -13.89 4.23 8.08
N HIS A 198 -13.53 3.75 6.90
CA HIS A 198 -14.41 3.04 5.99
C HIS A 198 -14.18 1.53 6.13
N CYS A 199 -15.22 0.82 6.51
CA CYS A 199 -15.26 -0.64 6.62
C CYS A 199 -16.03 -1.24 5.46
N SER A 200 -15.41 -2.20 4.78
CA SER A 200 -15.97 -2.88 3.61
C SER A 200 -15.69 -4.38 3.65
N ASN A 201 -16.26 -5.11 2.67
CA ASN A 201 -16.26 -6.58 2.64
C ASN A 201 -16.98 -7.19 3.85
N LEU A 202 -18.11 -6.59 4.22
CA LEU A 202 -18.98 -7.05 5.30
C LEU A 202 -19.93 -8.14 4.80
N PRO A 203 -20.37 -9.05 5.67
CA PRO A 203 -21.44 -9.99 5.34
C PRO A 203 -22.77 -9.26 5.14
N ALA A 204 -23.72 -9.87 4.44
CA ALA A 204 -24.98 -9.23 4.06
C ALA A 204 -25.85 -8.81 5.26
N ASP A 205 -25.77 -9.57 6.34
CA ASP A 205 -26.46 -9.38 7.61
C ASP A 205 -25.73 -8.45 8.58
N ALA A 206 -24.51 -8.00 8.27
CA ALA A 206 -23.77 -7.08 9.16
C ALA A 206 -24.57 -5.81 9.46
N THR A 207 -24.57 -5.38 10.72
CA THR A 207 -25.16 -4.11 11.13
C THR A 207 -24.06 -3.09 11.47
N ALA A 208 -24.44 -1.82 11.60
CA ALA A 208 -23.49 -0.80 12.02
C ALA A 208 -22.98 -1.07 13.44
N GLU A 209 -23.87 -1.55 14.32
CA GLU A 209 -23.59 -1.88 15.71
C GLU A 209 -22.53 -2.98 15.82
N MET A 210 -22.62 -4.04 15.00
CA MET A 210 -21.60 -5.09 14.96
C MET A 210 -20.21 -4.54 14.58
N VAL A 211 -20.16 -3.61 13.62
CA VAL A 211 -18.89 -3.00 13.19
C VAL A 211 -18.34 -2.07 14.27
N VAL A 212 -19.21 -1.29 14.92
CA VAL A 212 -18.84 -0.40 16.02
C VAL A 212 -18.32 -1.19 17.21
N GLU A 213 -19.02 -2.25 17.64
CA GLU A 213 -18.61 -3.12 18.73
C GLU A 213 -17.24 -3.75 18.47
N HIS A 214 -17.02 -4.22 17.24
CA HIS A 214 -15.74 -4.81 16.84
C HIS A 214 -14.56 -3.84 16.95
N MET A 215 -14.82 -2.54 16.80
CA MET A 215 -13.83 -1.46 16.80
C MET A 215 -13.72 -0.70 18.13
N ALA A 216 -14.74 -0.75 18.98
CA ALA A 216 -14.84 -0.03 20.25
C ALA A 216 -13.64 -0.22 21.21
N PRO A 217 -12.93 -1.38 21.24
CA PRO A 217 -11.75 -1.54 22.10
C PRO A 217 -10.59 -0.55 21.85
N HIS A 218 -10.60 0.16 20.71
CA HIS A 218 -9.53 1.07 20.30
C HIS A 218 -9.84 2.55 20.57
N GLY A 219 -11.03 2.86 21.09
CA GLY A 219 -11.39 4.19 21.55
C GLY A 219 -12.84 4.56 21.26
N PRO A 220 -13.27 5.75 21.73
CA PRO A 220 -14.66 6.16 21.65
C PRO A 220 -15.11 6.39 20.20
N VAL A 221 -16.25 5.78 19.85
CA VAL A 221 -16.93 5.96 18.56
C VAL A 221 -18.05 6.99 18.74
N LEU A 222 -18.01 8.06 17.96
CA LEU A 222 -18.99 9.15 17.99
C LEU A 222 -20.20 8.89 17.09
N GLY A 223 -20.06 7.99 16.11
CA GLY A 223 -21.17 7.58 15.27
C GLY A 223 -20.75 6.70 14.11
N SER A 224 -21.74 6.14 13.44
CA SER A 224 -21.55 5.28 12.28
C SER A 224 -22.63 5.49 11.24
N LYS A 225 -22.32 5.20 9.97
CA LYS A 225 -23.27 5.26 8.87
C LYS A 225 -23.14 4.07 7.95
N VAL A 226 -24.25 3.40 7.69
CA VAL A 226 -24.32 2.35 6.68
C VAL A 226 -24.39 2.97 5.30
N ILE A 227 -23.57 2.46 4.39
CA ILE A 227 -23.57 2.79 2.97
C ILE A 227 -23.87 1.49 2.22
N ASP A 228 -24.90 1.51 1.40
CA ASP A 228 -25.12 0.47 0.40
C ASP A 228 -24.62 0.98 -0.95
N LYS A 229 -23.69 0.24 -1.55
CA LYS A 229 -23.18 0.55 -2.88
C LYS A 229 -23.14 -0.72 -3.71
N ASP A 230 -23.95 -0.75 -4.77
CA ASP A 230 -24.08 -1.88 -5.69
C ASP A 230 -24.44 -3.20 -4.95
N GLY A 231 -25.30 -3.11 -3.92
CA GLY A 231 -25.71 -4.25 -3.09
C GLY A 231 -24.65 -4.72 -2.11
N LYS A 232 -23.53 -3.98 -1.97
CA LYS A 232 -22.46 -4.27 -1.01
C LYS A 232 -22.57 -3.30 0.15
N LYS A 233 -22.90 -3.86 1.32
CA LYS A 233 -22.94 -3.12 2.57
C LYS A 233 -21.53 -2.69 3.01
N GLN A 234 -21.42 -1.43 3.39
CA GLN A 234 -20.22 -0.78 3.92
C GLN A 234 -20.63 0.08 5.12
N VAL A 235 -19.68 0.37 6.00
CA VAL A 235 -19.95 1.19 7.18
C VAL A 235 -18.84 2.24 7.33
N LEU A 236 -19.24 3.49 7.52
CA LEU A 236 -18.35 4.53 8.02
C LEU A 236 -18.43 4.56 9.54
N VAL A 237 -17.28 4.68 10.20
CA VAL A 237 -17.17 4.78 11.67
C VAL A 237 -16.34 6.01 12.01
N LEU A 238 -16.93 6.93 12.78
CA LEU A 238 -16.28 8.14 13.25
C LEU A 238 -15.80 7.95 14.69
N PHE A 239 -14.50 8.08 14.89
CA PHE A 239 -13.88 8.08 16.21
C PHE A 239 -13.73 9.49 16.78
N GLU A 240 -13.55 9.56 18.10
CA GLU A 240 -13.23 10.79 18.79
C GLU A 240 -11.87 11.37 18.36
N SER A 241 -10.84 10.53 18.22
CA SER A 241 -9.48 10.94 17.86
C SER A 241 -8.94 10.22 16.61
N VAL A 242 -7.97 10.85 15.95
CA VAL A 242 -7.25 10.23 14.80
C VAL A 242 -6.45 9.02 15.26
N GLU A 243 -5.87 9.09 16.46
CA GLU A 243 -5.11 7.99 17.06
C GLU A 243 -6.01 6.76 17.28
N ALA A 244 -7.19 6.93 17.88
CA ALA A 244 -8.12 5.82 18.09
C ALA A 244 -8.54 5.14 16.77
N ALA A 245 -8.83 5.93 15.73
CA ALA A 245 -9.11 5.40 14.40
C ALA A 245 -7.89 4.68 13.78
N THR A 246 -6.69 5.20 13.99
CA THR A 246 -5.46 4.59 13.47
C THR A 246 -5.18 3.26 14.15
N ASP A 247 -5.29 3.22 15.47
CA ASP A 247 -5.11 2.01 16.28
C ASP A 247 -6.17 0.94 15.94
N ALA A 248 -7.42 1.35 15.75
CA ALA A 248 -8.49 0.48 15.27
C ALA A 248 -8.18 -0.10 13.90
N LEU A 249 -7.74 0.72 12.94
CA LEU A 249 -7.37 0.25 11.60
C LEU A 249 -6.21 -0.76 11.67
N VAL A 250 -5.18 -0.43 12.43
CA VAL A 250 -3.98 -1.26 12.59
C VAL A 250 -4.32 -2.62 13.20
N ALA A 251 -5.17 -2.65 14.23
CA ALA A 251 -5.52 -3.86 14.95
C ALA A 251 -6.61 -4.69 14.27
N LYS A 252 -7.57 -4.05 13.59
CA LYS A 252 -8.79 -4.73 13.09
C LYS A 252 -8.82 -4.92 11.59
N HIS A 253 -7.91 -4.32 10.82
CA HIS A 253 -7.84 -4.65 9.40
C HIS A 253 -7.53 -6.14 9.20
N ALA A 254 -8.21 -6.76 8.24
CA ALA A 254 -8.11 -8.19 7.93
C ALA A 254 -8.57 -9.16 9.03
N SER A 255 -9.23 -8.66 10.08
CA SER A 255 -9.99 -9.50 11.00
C SER A 255 -11.36 -9.90 10.41
N ALA A 256 -12.06 -10.83 11.04
CA ALA A 256 -13.35 -11.32 10.56
C ALA A 256 -14.53 -10.68 11.31
N ILE A 257 -15.60 -10.36 10.58
CA ILE A 257 -16.93 -10.09 11.12
C ILE A 257 -17.89 -11.06 10.41
N GLY A 258 -18.60 -11.91 11.16
CA GLY A 258 -19.51 -12.91 10.59
C GLY A 258 -18.84 -13.83 9.56
N GLY A 259 -17.58 -14.23 9.81
CA GLY A 259 -16.80 -15.09 8.91
C GLY A 259 -16.22 -14.40 7.66
N GLN A 260 -16.53 -13.13 7.40
CA GLN A 260 -15.95 -12.35 6.31
C GLN A 260 -14.78 -11.50 6.79
N VAL A 261 -13.66 -11.56 6.06
CA VAL A 261 -12.47 -10.75 6.33
C VAL A 261 -12.73 -9.29 5.94
N ILE A 262 -12.74 -8.38 6.90
CA ILE A 262 -13.06 -6.98 6.66
C ILE A 262 -11.88 -6.20 6.09
N ARG A 263 -12.19 -5.18 5.29
CA ARG A 263 -11.20 -4.22 4.78
C ARG A 263 -11.45 -2.83 5.34
N LEU A 264 -10.42 -2.24 5.95
CA LEU A 264 -10.47 -0.93 6.60
C LEU A 264 -9.60 0.05 5.85
N ALA A 265 -10.10 1.26 5.62
CA ALA A 265 -9.36 2.37 5.05
C ALA A 265 -9.71 3.68 5.73
N PHE A 266 -8.78 4.63 5.74
CA PHE A 266 -9.11 6.01 6.13
C PHE A 266 -10.05 6.63 5.10
N SER A 267 -11.03 7.38 5.59
CA SER A 267 -11.97 8.11 4.75
C SER A 267 -11.66 9.61 4.78
N LYS A 268 -11.78 10.24 3.61
CA LYS A 268 -11.72 11.69 3.42
C LYS A 268 -13.00 12.40 3.87
N SER A 269 -14.09 11.64 4.10
CA SER A 269 -15.35 12.20 4.56
C SER A 269 -15.19 12.79 5.95
N GLN A 270 -15.60 14.06 6.12
CA GLN A 270 -15.58 14.75 7.42
C GLN A 270 -16.90 14.61 8.18
N ASN A 271 -17.96 14.18 7.50
CA ASN A 271 -19.30 13.99 8.06
C ASN A 271 -19.78 12.57 7.79
N LEU A 272 -20.62 12.05 8.67
CA LEU A 272 -21.35 10.80 8.47
C LEU A 272 -22.37 10.98 7.34
#